data_AF-A0A3C1VYC0-F1
#
_entry.id   AF-A0A3C1VYC0-F1
#
_cell.length_a   1.000
_cell.length_b   1.000
_cell.length_c   1.000
_cell.angle_alpha   90.00
_cell.angle_beta   90.00
_cell.angle_gamma   90.00
#
_symmetry.space_group_name_H-M   'P 1'
#
loop_
_entity.id
_entity.type
_entity.pdbx_description
1 polymer ?
#
loop_
_entity_poly.entity_id
_entity_poly.type
_entity_poly.pdbx_seq_one_letter_code
_entity_poly.pdbx_strand_id
1 'polypeptide(L)'
;MNYQLIRSKRKTLSLQINSNAELIVRAPNRLSVKKIEQFIDEKSNWIEKKSTSIDAKKPQKHGYIEGEKFLYLGGEYPLNIDITYAKGLSFDGQIFSLNTGGKQEFLAWYKTAFKNVALPRLDYYAGLYQLNYQQVRLKTQKTL
;
A
#
# COMPACT_ATOMS: atom_id res chain seq x y z
N MET A 1 13.47 -20.29 13.49
CA MET A 1 12.87 -19.33 12.53
C MET A 1 11.37 -19.58 12.50
N ASN A 2 10.52 -18.57 12.71
CA ASN A 2 9.07 -18.77 12.73
C ASN A 2 8.52 -18.70 11.28
N TYR A 3 7.77 -19.70 10.83
CA TYR A 3 7.22 -19.75 9.48
C TYR A 3 5.87 -20.45 9.43
N GLN A 4 5.01 -20.03 8.51
CA GLN A 4 3.73 -20.69 8.27
C GLN A 4 3.91 -21.81 7.25
N LEU A 5 3.70 -23.06 7.66
CA LEU A 5 3.76 -24.22 6.78
C LEU A 5 2.38 -24.53 6.18
N ILE A 6 2.25 -24.43 4.85
CA ILE A 6 1.05 -24.82 4.12
C ILE A 6 1.36 -26.05 3.26
N ARG A 7 0.80 -27.21 3.65
CA ARG A 7 0.88 -28.45 2.87
C ARG A 7 -0.26 -28.52 1.84
N SER A 8 0.07 -28.99 0.64
CA SER A 8 -0.92 -29.11 -0.46
C SER A 8 -0.47 -30.14 -1.51
N LYS A 9 -1.38 -30.49 -2.44
CA LYS A 9 -1.06 -31.32 -3.61
C LYS A 9 -0.22 -30.54 -4.63
N ARG A 10 1.07 -30.34 -4.34
CA ARG A 10 2.07 -29.76 -5.25
C ARG A 10 3.27 -30.67 -5.40
N LYS A 11 4.00 -30.50 -6.50
CA LYS A 11 5.22 -31.25 -6.80
C LYS A 11 6.47 -30.65 -6.14
N THR A 12 6.50 -29.34 -5.93
CA THR A 12 7.70 -28.60 -5.48
C THR A 12 7.46 -27.82 -4.19
N LEU A 13 8.56 -27.51 -3.51
CA LEU A 13 8.59 -26.60 -2.36
C LEU A 13 8.72 -25.15 -2.84
N SER A 14 8.05 -24.23 -2.16
CA SER A 14 8.05 -22.80 -2.47
C SER A 14 8.15 -21.98 -1.20
N LEU A 15 8.96 -20.92 -1.25
CA LEU A 15 9.03 -19.90 -0.21
C LEU A 15 8.34 -18.63 -0.71
N GLN A 16 7.50 -18.03 0.12
CA GLN A 16 6.89 -16.74 -0.14
C GLN A 16 7.05 -15.87 1.11
N ILE A 17 7.33 -14.59 0.94
CA ILE A 17 7.21 -13.61 2.01
C ILE A 17 5.99 -12.76 1.70
N ASN A 18 5.05 -12.67 2.63
CA ASN A 18 3.83 -11.90 2.46
C ASN A 18 4.06 -10.40 2.70
N SER A 19 3.03 -9.57 2.51
CA SER A 19 3.08 -8.12 2.77
C SER A 19 3.40 -7.77 4.23
N ASN A 20 3.21 -8.70 5.16
CA ASN A 20 3.56 -8.55 6.57
C ASN A 20 5.01 -8.98 6.87
N ALA A 21 5.83 -9.26 5.85
CA ALA A 21 7.19 -9.78 5.97
C ALA A 21 7.29 -11.17 6.65
N GLU A 22 6.19 -11.92 6.69
CA GLU A 22 6.14 -13.26 7.27
C GLU A 22 6.49 -14.32 6.22
N LEU A 23 7.28 -15.31 6.61
CA LEU A 23 7.67 -16.43 5.75
C LEU A 23 6.56 -17.48 5.68
N ILE A 24 6.02 -17.67 4.48
CA ILE A 24 5.08 -18.74 4.14
C ILE A 24 5.84 -19.79 3.34
N VAL A 25 5.95 -20.98 3.93
CA VAL A 25 6.54 -22.14 3.28
C VAL A 25 5.43 -23.01 2.78
N ARG A 26 5.38 -23.24 1.47
CA ARG A 26 4.43 -24.20 0.93
C ARG A 26 5.14 -25.46 0.48
N ALA A 27 4.74 -26.60 1.04
CA ALA A 27 5.34 -27.91 0.78
C ALA A 27 4.36 -28.95 0.21
N PRO A 28 4.85 -29.97 -0.52
CA PRO A 28 4.09 -31.19 -0.81
C PRO A 28 3.67 -31.93 0.47
N ASN A 29 2.52 -32.62 0.44
CA ASN A 29 1.97 -33.32 1.61
C ASN A 29 2.92 -34.33 2.26
N ARG A 30 3.74 -35.02 1.46
CA ARG A 30 4.64 -36.11 1.92
C ARG A 30 6.09 -35.68 2.13
N LEU A 31 6.41 -34.39 1.97
CA LEU A 31 7.78 -33.91 2.17
C LEU A 31 8.08 -33.81 3.68
N SER A 32 9.22 -34.38 4.08
CA SER A 32 9.67 -34.37 5.48
C SER A 32 10.03 -32.95 5.92
N VAL A 33 9.78 -32.65 7.20
CA VAL A 33 10.12 -31.34 7.80
C VAL A 33 11.63 -31.07 7.69
N LYS A 34 12.48 -32.09 7.88
CA LYS A 34 13.94 -31.94 7.71
C LYS A 34 14.35 -31.42 6.33
N LYS A 35 13.71 -31.89 5.25
CA LYS A 35 13.96 -31.37 3.88
C LYS A 35 13.44 -29.96 3.69
N ILE A 36 12.37 -29.59 4.39
CA ILE A 36 11.82 -28.24 4.39
C ILE A 36 12.81 -27.29 5.06
N GLU A 37 13.30 -27.65 6.25
CA GLU A 37 14.28 -26.86 7.01
C GLU A 37 15.59 -26.68 6.25
N GLN A 38 16.13 -27.76 5.66
CA GLN A 38 17.33 -27.67 4.83
C GLN A 38 17.15 -26.66 3.68
N PHE A 39 15.99 -26.66 3.01
CA PHE A 39 15.74 -25.71 1.94
C PHE A 39 15.58 -24.26 2.44
N ILE A 40 15.03 -24.07 3.64
CA ILE A 40 14.96 -22.76 4.29
C ILE A 40 16.37 -22.25 4.58
N ASP A 41 17.24 -23.10 5.14
CA ASP A 41 18.62 -22.74 5.47
C ASP A 41 19.43 -22.40 4.21
N GLU A 42 19.29 -23.19 3.15
CA GLU A 42 19.90 -22.92 1.82
C GLU A 42 19.44 -21.58 1.22
N LYS A 43 18.25 -21.09 1.59
CA LYS A 43 17.67 -19.84 1.11
C LYS A 43 17.66 -18.72 2.15
N SER A 44 18.30 -18.90 3.30
CA SER A 44 18.37 -17.93 4.40
C SER A 44 18.74 -16.52 3.94
N ASN A 45 19.81 -16.38 3.16
CA ASN A 45 20.25 -15.10 2.58
C ASN A 45 19.18 -14.44 1.69
N TRP A 46 18.43 -15.23 0.92
CA TRP A 46 17.34 -14.71 0.10
C TRP A 46 16.15 -14.27 0.96
N ILE A 47 15.82 -15.05 1.99
CA ILE A 47 14.73 -14.75 2.93
C ILE A 47 15.02 -13.43 3.65
N GLU A 48 16.24 -13.25 4.17
CA GLU A 48 16.64 -12.05 4.89
C GLU A 48 16.59 -10.80 4.01
N LYS A 49 17.20 -10.84 2.82
CA LYS A 49 17.15 -9.72 1.85
C LYS A 49 15.72 -9.36 1.45
N LYS A 50 14.86 -10.36 1.30
CA LYS A 50 13.49 -10.14 0.85
C LYS A 50 12.59 -9.65 1.99
N SER A 51 12.81 -10.13 3.21
CA SER A 51 12.11 -9.68 4.42
C SER A 51 12.46 -8.22 4.73
N THR A 52 13.75 -7.87 4.74
CA THR A 52 14.21 -6.47 4.94
C THR A 52 13.68 -5.53 3.86
N SER A 53 13.71 -5.95 2.59
CA SER A 53 13.13 -5.14 1.51
C SER A 53 11.63 -4.95 1.63
N ILE A 54 10.89 -5.92 2.17
CA ILE A 54 9.44 -5.79 2.37
C ILE A 54 9.15 -4.93 3.59
N ASP A 55 9.89 -5.10 4.69
CA ASP A 55 9.77 -4.24 5.87
C ASP A 55 10.06 -2.77 5.56
N ALA A 56 11.12 -2.49 4.78
CA ALA A 56 11.43 -1.15 4.32
C ALA A 56 10.36 -0.55 3.38
N LYS A 57 9.55 -1.41 2.73
CA LYS A 57 8.46 -1.02 1.82
C LYS A 57 7.09 -1.14 2.45
N LYS A 58 6.97 -1.59 3.71
CA LYS A 58 5.68 -1.63 4.38
C LYS A 58 5.16 -0.20 4.41
N PRO A 59 3.98 0.08 3.85
CA PRO A 59 3.38 1.40 3.98
C PRO A 59 3.28 1.67 5.48
N GLN A 60 3.97 2.72 5.92
CA GLN A 60 3.95 3.13 7.31
C GLN A 60 2.48 3.32 7.68
N LYS A 61 2.02 2.61 8.71
CA LYS A 61 0.63 2.75 9.16
C LYS A 61 0.51 4.16 9.72
N HIS A 62 -0.18 5.02 8.98
CA HIS A 62 -0.38 6.40 9.40
C HIS A 62 -1.18 6.46 10.71
N GLY A 63 -0.64 7.19 11.69
CA GLY A 63 -1.27 7.41 12.98
C GLY A 63 -2.30 8.55 12.93
N TYR A 64 -2.22 9.40 11.91
CA TYR A 64 -2.95 10.66 11.76
C TYR A 64 -2.73 11.58 12.97
N ILE A 65 -1.47 11.69 13.39
CA ILE A 65 -1.06 12.51 14.53
C ILE A 65 -0.53 13.88 14.09
N GLU A 66 -0.52 14.82 15.02
CA GLU A 66 0.08 16.15 14.86
C GLU A 66 1.52 16.05 14.32
N GLY A 67 1.83 16.83 13.29
CA GLY A 67 3.13 16.87 12.62
C GLY A 67 3.42 15.70 11.68
N GLU A 68 2.54 14.70 11.57
CA GLU A 68 2.74 13.57 10.66
C GLU A 68 2.72 14.04 9.19
N LYS A 69 3.67 13.55 8.38
CA LYS A 69 3.81 13.98 6.99
C LYS A 69 3.04 13.08 6.03
N PHE A 70 2.37 13.72 5.07
CA PHE A 70 1.61 13.06 4.02
C PHE A 70 2.06 13.54 2.65
N LEU A 71 2.13 12.62 1.68
CA LEU A 71 2.59 12.88 0.32
C LEU A 71 1.45 13.39 -0.57
N TYR A 72 1.63 14.55 -1.18
CA TYR A 72 0.73 15.08 -2.20
C TYR A 72 1.51 15.67 -3.38
N LEU A 73 1.21 15.21 -4.60
CA LEU A 73 1.88 15.65 -5.84
C LEU A 73 3.42 15.65 -5.80
N GLY A 74 4.01 14.73 -5.01
CA GLY A 74 5.46 14.58 -4.88
C GLY A 74 6.10 15.39 -3.73
N GLY A 75 5.34 16.22 -3.03
CA GLY A 75 5.77 16.91 -1.81
C GLY A 75 5.27 16.23 -0.54
N GLU A 76 6.02 16.37 0.55
CA GLU A 76 5.60 15.97 1.90
C GLU A 76 5.07 17.17 2.67
N TYR A 77 3.88 17.04 3.25
CA TYR A 77 3.21 18.11 4.00
C TYR A 77 2.80 17.62 5.38
N PRO A 78 3.05 18.40 6.45
CA PRO A 78 2.66 18.05 7.80
C PRO A 78 1.14 18.13 8.00
N LEU A 79 0.64 17.34 8.94
CA LEU A 79 -0.71 17.34 9.45
C LEU A 79 -0.81 18.18 10.72
N ASN A 80 -1.80 19.07 10.77
CA ASN A 80 -2.24 19.82 11.93
C ASN A 80 -3.64 19.34 12.34
N ILE A 81 -3.84 19.11 13.63
CA ILE A 81 -5.12 18.71 14.21
C ILE A 81 -5.81 19.98 14.71
N ASP A 82 -6.75 20.47 13.92
CA ASP A 82 -7.47 21.71 14.20
C ASP A 82 -8.96 21.46 14.39
N ILE A 83 -9.40 21.51 15.66
CA ILE A 83 -10.77 21.24 16.09
C ILE A 83 -11.72 22.40 15.72
N THR A 84 -11.17 23.55 15.29
CA THR A 84 -11.91 24.78 15.04
C THR A 84 -12.55 24.83 13.65
N TYR A 85 -12.04 24.05 12.67
CA TYR A 85 -12.55 24.05 11.29
C TYR A 85 -13.73 23.10 11.07
N ALA A 86 -14.55 23.38 10.06
CA ALA A 86 -15.66 22.51 9.66
C ALA A 86 -15.19 21.07 9.37
N LYS A 87 -16.04 20.09 9.71
CA LYS A 87 -15.79 18.65 9.60
C LYS A 87 -15.11 18.25 8.29
N GLY A 88 -13.89 17.71 8.37
CA GLY A 88 -13.16 17.15 7.23
C GLY A 88 -11.65 17.37 7.31
N LEU A 89 -10.99 17.09 6.19
CA LEU A 89 -9.59 17.42 5.92
C LEU A 89 -9.55 18.59 4.93
N SER A 90 -8.79 19.64 5.25
CA SER A 90 -8.43 20.71 4.32
C SER A 90 -6.93 20.74 4.07
N PHE A 91 -6.54 21.40 2.98
CA PHE A 91 -5.14 21.59 2.60
C PHE A 91 -4.99 22.97 1.97
N ASP A 92 -4.09 23.78 2.49
CA ASP A 92 -3.86 25.16 2.06
C ASP A 92 -2.67 25.32 1.09
N GLY A 93 -2.01 24.21 0.74
CA GLY A 93 -0.79 24.21 -0.07
C GLY A 93 0.49 23.96 0.73
N GLN A 94 0.41 24.02 2.06
CA GLN A 94 1.55 23.85 2.96
C GLN A 94 1.27 22.84 4.08
N ILE A 95 0.04 22.81 4.60
CA ILE A 95 -0.33 22.02 5.77
C ILE A 95 -1.68 21.36 5.52
N PHE A 96 -1.81 20.11 5.97
CA PHE A 96 -3.08 19.42 6.07
C PHE A 96 -3.73 19.75 7.41
N SER A 97 -4.98 20.20 7.42
CA SER A 97 -5.71 20.46 8.67
C SER A 97 -6.88 19.48 8.82
N LEU A 98 -6.86 18.70 9.90
CA LEU A 98 -7.86 17.67 10.21
C LEU A 98 -8.57 18.00 11.52
N ASN A 99 -9.90 18.04 11.51
CA ASN A 99 -10.66 18.20 12.76
C ASN A 99 -10.85 16.86 13.48
N THR A 100 -11.47 15.90 12.81
CA THR A 100 -11.76 14.56 13.36
C THR A 100 -11.55 13.48 12.33
N GLY A 101 -11.21 12.27 12.79
CA GLY A 101 -11.06 11.08 11.96
C GLY A 101 -9.61 10.79 11.61
N GLY A 102 -9.33 10.59 10.33
CA GLY A 102 -8.00 10.28 9.80
C GLY A 102 -8.12 9.68 8.40
N LYS A 103 -8.05 8.36 8.32
CA LYS A 103 -7.98 7.65 7.03
C LYS A 103 -9.14 7.96 6.08
N GLN A 104 -10.37 8.10 6.58
CA GLN A 104 -11.53 8.28 5.71
C GLN A 104 -11.53 9.68 5.08
N GLU A 105 -11.16 10.69 5.87
CA GLU A 105 -11.09 12.09 5.49
C GLU A 105 -9.95 12.32 4.49
N PHE A 106 -8.77 11.75 4.76
CA PHE A 106 -7.66 11.75 3.80
C PHE A 106 -8.04 11.06 2.49
N LEU A 107 -8.68 9.90 2.56
CA LEU A 107 -9.09 9.18 1.36
C LEU A 107 -10.15 9.94 0.55
N ALA A 108 -11.10 10.59 1.23
CA ALA A 108 -12.09 11.45 0.59
C ALA A 108 -11.43 12.67 -0.07
N TRP A 109 -10.51 13.32 0.63
CA TRP A 109 -9.77 14.48 0.13
C TRP A 109 -8.89 14.12 -1.07
N TYR A 110 -8.08 13.05 -0.99
CA TYR A 110 -7.23 12.60 -2.10
C TYR A 110 -8.04 12.23 -3.35
N LYS A 111 -9.23 11.64 -3.19
CA LYS A 111 -10.12 11.37 -4.33
C LYS A 111 -10.56 12.66 -5.01
N THR A 112 -10.91 13.68 -4.24
CA THR A 112 -11.32 14.98 -4.77
C THR A 112 -10.14 15.70 -5.43
N ALA A 113 -9.00 15.75 -4.75
CA ALA A 113 -7.77 16.34 -5.28
C ALA A 113 -7.32 15.65 -6.58
N PHE A 114 -7.37 14.32 -6.63
CA PHE A 114 -7.08 13.57 -7.85
C PHE A 114 -8.02 13.94 -9.00
N LYS A 115 -9.34 14.05 -8.76
CA LYS A 115 -10.28 14.47 -9.82
C LYS A 115 -9.94 15.84 -10.38
N ASN A 116 -9.60 16.79 -9.52
CA ASN A 116 -9.27 18.15 -9.93
C ASN A 116 -8.02 18.22 -10.82
N VAL A 117 -7.08 17.28 -10.66
CA VAL A 117 -5.88 17.19 -11.51
C VAL A 117 -6.11 16.31 -12.75
N ALA A 118 -6.78 15.17 -12.56
CA ALA A 118 -6.91 14.15 -13.60
C ALA A 118 -7.94 14.51 -14.67
N LEU A 119 -9.08 15.12 -14.31
CA LEU A 119 -10.13 15.44 -15.28
C LEU A 119 -9.65 16.48 -16.33
N PRO A 120 -9.03 17.61 -15.96
CA PRO A 120 -8.51 18.55 -16.96
C PRO A 120 -7.44 17.94 -17.85
N ARG A 121 -6.61 17.04 -17.30
CA ARG A 121 -5.61 16.30 -18.08
C ARG A 121 -6.26 15.30 -19.04
N LEU A 122 -7.30 14.61 -18.60
CA LEU A 122 -8.05 13.70 -19.45
C LEU A 122 -8.69 14.45 -20.62
N ASP A 123 -9.33 15.59 -20.35
CA ASP A 123 -9.96 16.44 -21.37
C ASP A 123 -8.94 16.96 -22.39
N TYR A 124 -7.77 17.40 -21.91
CA TYR A 124 -6.67 17.81 -22.77
C TYR A 124 -6.26 16.72 -23.76
N TYR A 125 -6.04 15.48 -23.29
CA TYR A 125 -5.64 14.38 -24.15
C TYR A 125 -6.78 13.85 -25.02
N ALA A 126 -8.02 13.87 -24.52
CA ALA A 126 -9.20 13.52 -25.29
C ALA A 126 -9.36 14.43 -26.50
N GLY A 127 -9.19 15.76 -26.31
CA GLY A 127 -9.18 16.73 -27.40
C GLY A 127 -8.01 16.53 -28.37
N LEU A 128 -6.80 16.31 -27.86
CA LEU A 128 -5.60 16.13 -28.68
C LEU A 128 -5.71 14.92 -29.63
N TYR A 129 -6.28 13.82 -29.16
CA TYR A 129 -6.40 12.57 -29.90
C TYR A 129 -7.80 12.30 -30.46
N GLN A 130 -8.72 13.26 -30.36
CA GLN A 130 -10.11 13.15 -30.85
C GLN A 130 -10.85 11.94 -30.28
N LEU A 131 -10.64 11.66 -28.99
CA LEU A 131 -11.25 10.55 -28.26
C LEU A 131 -12.45 11.03 -27.46
N ASN A 132 -13.53 10.24 -27.46
CA ASN A 132 -14.71 10.48 -26.63
C ASN A 132 -14.76 9.46 -25.48
N TYR A 133 -14.91 9.92 -24.24
CA TYR A 133 -15.08 9.05 -23.08
C TYR A 133 -16.45 9.28 -22.42
N GLN A 134 -17.14 8.19 -22.06
CA GLN A 134 -18.48 8.27 -21.45
C GLN A 134 -18.44 8.36 -19.92
N GLN A 135 -17.44 7.73 -19.30
CA GLN A 135 -17.38 7.67 -17.84
C GLN A 135 -15.94 7.52 -17.33
N VAL A 136 -15.62 8.27 -16.28
CA VAL A 136 -14.40 8.11 -15.49
C VAL A 136 -14.76 7.41 -14.17
N ARG A 137 -14.09 6.29 -13.87
CA ARG A 137 -14.33 5.51 -12.65
C ARG A 137 -13.07 5.44 -11.79
N LEU A 138 -13.19 5.90 -10.55
CA LEU A 138 -12.16 5.69 -9.51
C LEU A 138 -12.49 4.41 -8.76
N LYS A 139 -11.72 3.35 -9.02
CA LYS A 139 -11.87 2.07 -8.35
C LYS A 139 -10.83 1.95 -7.23
N THR A 140 -11.26 1.45 -6.09
CA THR A 140 -10.33 0.89 -5.10
C THR A 140 -9.70 -0.36 -5.68
N GLN A 141 -8.37 -0.42 -5.67
CA GLN A 141 -7.66 -1.61 -6.10
C GLN A 141 -7.82 -2.71 -5.04
N LYS A 142 -8.45 -3.82 -5.43
CA LYS A 142 -8.46 -5.08 -4.66
C LYS A 142 -7.24 -5.90 -5.08
N THR A 143 -6.05 -5.64 -4.55
CA THR A 143 -4.86 -6.44 -4.86
C THR A 143 -3.87 -6.27 -3.71
N LEU A 144 -3.20 -7.29 -3.16
CA LEU A 144 -3.28 -8.78 -3.18
C LEU A 144 -2.61 -9.25 -1.88
#